data_AF-A0A527ZVT1-F1
#
_entry.id   AF-A0A527ZVT1-F1
#
_cell.length_a   1.000
_cell.length_b   1.000
_cell.length_c   1.000
_cell.angle_alpha   90.00
_cell.angle_beta   90.00
_cell.angle_gamma   90.00
#
_symmetry.space_group_name_H-M   'P 1'
#
loop_
_entity.id
_entity.type
_entity.pdbx_description
1 polymer ?
#
loop_
_entity_poly.entity_id
_entity_poly.type
_entity_poly.pdbx_seq_one_letter_code
_entity_poly.pdbx_strand_id
1 'polypeptide(L)' 'MHLSTHNWMRAEPLETTLKRIKKFGYESIEISGEPEQYKINETRALLKEHGIRCWG' A
#
# COMPACT_ATOMS: atom_id res chain seq x y z
N MET A 1 -7.92 9.38 -14.62
CA MET A 1 -6.53 9.66 -14.23
C MET A 1 -6.20 8.70 -13.11
N HIS A 2 -5.17 7.87 -13.25
CA HIS A 2 -4.78 6.88 -12.24
C HIS A 2 -3.73 7.48 -11.30
N LEU A 3 -4.02 7.52 -10.01
CA LEU A 3 -3.12 8.08 -8.98
C LEU A 3 -2.53 6.98 -8.10
N SER A 4 -1.19 6.90 -8.09
CA SER A 4 -0.39 5.97 -7.28
C SER A 4 0.58 6.72 -6.36
N THR A 5 1.08 6.04 -5.34
CA THR A 5 2.13 6.53 -4.45
C THR A 5 2.98 5.38 -3.94
N HIS A 6 4.11 5.66 -3.31
CA HIS A 6 5.02 4.67 -2.71
C HIS A 6 5.11 4.88 -1.18
N ASN A 7 5.50 3.87 -0.41
CA ASN A 7 5.70 4.00 1.04
C ASN A 7 7.16 4.31 1.47
N TRP A 8 8.14 4.33 0.55
CA TRP A 8 9.58 4.46 0.91
C TRP A 8 9.99 5.73 1.69
N MET A 9 9.21 6.83 1.60
CA MET A 9 9.56 8.11 2.26
C MET A 9 9.16 8.13 3.74
N ARG A 10 8.43 7.11 4.21
CA ARG A 10 7.89 7.09 5.57
C ARG A 10 7.88 5.67 6.11
N ALA A 11 8.78 5.41 7.05
CA ALA A 11 8.85 4.15 7.76
C ALA A 11 7.69 4.04 8.76
N GLU A 12 6.61 3.37 8.35
CA GLU A 12 5.46 3.06 9.19
C GLU A 12 4.76 1.77 8.72
N PRO A 13 3.87 1.16 9.52
CA PRO A 13 3.15 -0.03 9.11
C PRO A 13 2.36 0.19 7.81
N LEU A 14 2.33 -0.82 6.94
CA LEU A 14 1.62 -0.77 5.65
C LEU A 14 0.18 -0.30 5.82
N GLU A 15 -0.54 -0.83 6.82
CA GLU A 15 -1.92 -0.44 7.13
C GLU A 15 -2.07 1.06 7.40
N THR A 16 -1.13 1.68 8.13
CA THR A 16 -1.17 3.12 8.42
C THR A 16 -1.02 3.93 7.14
N THR A 17 -0.15 3.47 6.23
CA THR A 17 -0.01 4.08 4.90
C THR A 17 -1.30 3.92 4.09
N LEU A 18 -1.88 2.72 4.01
CA LEU A 18 -3.10 2.45 3.26
C LEU A 18 -4.28 3.32 3.71
N LYS A 19 -4.50 3.44 5.03
CA LYS A 19 -5.52 4.33 5.61
C LYS A 19 -5.34 5.78 5.17
N ARG A 20 -4.10 6.27 5.21
CA ARG A 20 -3.78 7.65 4.84
C ARG A 20 -3.97 7.90 3.35
N ILE A 21 -3.42 7.05 2.48
CA ILE A 21 -3.47 7.29 1.04
C ILE A 21 -4.91 7.11 0.51
N LYS A 22 -5.71 6.24 1.14
CA LYS A 22 -7.14 6.13 0.87
C LYS A 22 -7.88 7.46 1.13
N LYS A 23 -7.58 8.12 2.26
CA LYS A 23 -8.15 9.44 2.60
C LYS A 23 -7.82 10.51 1.56
N PHE A 24 -6.67 10.41 0.88
CA PHE A 24 -6.24 11.34 -0.16
C PHE A 24 -6.67 10.95 -1.58
N GLY A 25 -7.40 9.85 -1.75
CA GLY A 25 -7.95 9.45 -3.05
C GLY A 25 -6.97 8.69 -3.95
N TYR A 26 -5.87 8.15 -3.41
CA TYR A 26 -5.00 7.25 -4.17
C TYR A 26 -5.67 5.91 -4.43
N GLU A 27 -5.40 5.32 -5.59
CA GLU A 27 -5.99 4.06 -6.05
C GLU A 27 -5.04 2.86 -5.95
N SER A 28 -3.73 3.13 -5.89
CA SER A 28 -2.70 2.10 -5.80
C SER A 28 -1.50 2.55 -4.96
N ILE A 29 -0.71 1.56 -4.57
CA ILE A 29 0.54 1.74 -3.84
C ILE A 29 1.65 0.87 -4.47
N GLU A 30 2.83 1.46 -4.60
CA GLU A 30 4.11 0.77 -4.81
C GLU A 30 4.71 0.46 -3.44
N ILE A 31 4.80 -0.83 -3.11
CA ILE A 31 5.32 -1.29 -1.83
C ILE A 31 6.84 -1.41 -1.94
N SER A 32 7.56 -0.62 -1.14
CA SER A 32 9.01 -0.63 -1.10
C SER A 32 9.57 -1.78 -0.27
N GLY A 33 10.71 -2.31 -0.70
CA GLY A 33 11.43 -3.38 -0.02
C GLY A 33 11.32 -4.71 -0.76
N GLU A 34 12.02 -5.71 -0.26
CA GLU A 34 12.00 -7.05 -0.83
C GLU A 34 10.68 -7.78 -0.52
N PRO A 35 10.14 -8.61 -1.43
CA PRO A 35 8.89 -9.34 -1.21
C PRO A 35 8.83 -10.15 0.09
N GLU A 36 9.97 -10.71 0.54
CA GLU A 36 10.11 -11.52 1.75
C GLU A 36 9.89 -10.72 3.03
N GLN A 37 9.97 -9.38 2.97
CA GLN A 37 9.68 -8.51 4.11
C GLN A 37 8.18 -8.47 4.43
N TYR A 38 7.34 -8.93 3.50
CA TYR A 38 5.90 -8.87 3.61
C TYR A 38 5.28 -10.27 3.58
N LYS A 39 4.34 -10.51 4.49
CA LYS A 39 3.51 -11.71 4.41
C LYS A 39 2.44 -11.50 3.35
N ILE A 40 2.62 -12.14 2.19
CA ILE A 40 1.79 -11.98 0.98
C ILE A 40 0.28 -12.02 1.29
N ASN A 41 -0.17 -12.99 2.09
CA ASN A 41 -1.59 -13.15 2.42
C ASN A 41 -2.13 -11.99 3.28
N GLU A 42 -1.36 -11.53 4.26
CA GLU A 42 -1.73 -10.40 5.13
C GLU A 42 -1.75 -9.10 4.32
N THR A 43 -0.71 -8.86 3.51
CA THR A 43 -0.62 -7.71 2.60
C THR A 43 -1.80 -7.66 1.63
N ARG A 44 -2.15 -8.79 1.01
CA ARG A 44 -3.30 -8.86 0.09
C ARG A 44 -4.63 -8.59 0.78
N ALA A 45 -4.81 -9.08 2.01
CA ALA A 45 -6.00 -8.81 2.80
C ALA A 45 -6.12 -7.31 3.12
N LEU A 46 -5.03 -6.69 3.58
CA LEU A 46 -4.96 -5.25 3.88
C LEU A 46 -5.28 -4.38 2.66
N LEU A 47 -4.67 -4.69 1.50
CA LEU A 47 -4.94 -4.00 0.24
C LEU A 47 -6.42 -4.08 -0.15
N LYS A 48 -7.03 -5.27 -0.01
CA LYS A 48 -8.46 -5.48 -0.31
C LYS A 48 -9.35 -4.71 0.65
N GLU A 49 -9.05 -4.73 1.94
CA GLU A 49 -9.81 -4.02 2.99
C GLU A 49 -9.86 -2.51 2.71
N HIS A 50 -8.74 -1.94 2.26
CA HIS A 50 -8.64 -0.50 1.97
C HIS A 50 -9.05 -0.14 0.53
N GLY A 51 -9.33 -1.15 -0.30
CA GLY A 51 -9.65 -0.97 -1.72
C GLY A 51 -8.52 -0.29 -2.49
N ILE A 52 -7.28 -0.72 -2.25
CA ILE A 52 -6.05 -0.21 -2.88
C ILE A 52 -5.37 -1.33 -3.64
N ARG A 53 -4.89 -1.03 -4.85
CA ARG A 53 -4.15 -1.98 -5.69
C ARG A 53 -2.66 -1.94 -5.38
N CYS A 54 -1.99 -3.08 -5.42
CA CYS A 54 -0.53 -3.08 -5.55
C CYS A 54 -0.19 -2.69 -6.99
N TRP A 55 0.83 -1.87 -7.17
CA TRP A 55 1.35 -1.43 -8.46
C TRP A 55 2.86 -1.60 -8.49
N GLY A 56 3.41 -2.03 -9.64
CA GLY A 56 4.81 -2.45 -9.76
C GLY A 56 4.98 -3.95 -9.55
#